data_AF-A0A7K3G0N2-F1
#
_entry.id   AF-A0A7K3G0N2-F1
#
_cell.length_a   1.000
_cell.length_b   1.000
_cell.length_c   1.000
_cell.angle_alpha   90.00
_cell.angle_beta   90.00
_cell.angle_gamma   90.00
#
_symmetry.space_group_name_H-M   'P 1'
#
loop_
_entity.id
_entity.type
_entity.pdbx_description
1 polymer ?
#
loop_
_entity_poly.entity_id
_entity_poly.type
_entity_poly.pdbx_seq_one_letter_code
_entity_poly.pdbx_strand_id
1 'polypeptide(L)'
;GALATAVADLLRGCAELTVAGALRSRTERAREADGALTGIASRQAAATALGAGLSALVCGLTVAAAALVGVQAVREGRLDGVSLAVVVLTPLAAFEAVTGLPLAVQYRQRVKHSAERVFEVLDAPVPVREPRTPAAPPVGPFPLELSGLSARYAGQERPALTGFGLTLEAGRRVAVVGASGSGK
;
A
#
# COMPACT_ATOMS: atom_id res chain seq x y z
N GLY A 1 -1.24 -2.19 -7.87
CA GLY A 1 -1.60 -0.76 -8.01
C GLY A 1 -2.33 -0.56 -9.33
N ALA A 2 -3.16 0.48 -9.45
CA ALA A 2 -4.07 0.67 -10.59
C ALA A 2 -3.39 0.59 -11.96
N LEU A 3 -2.22 1.23 -12.13
CA LEU A 3 -1.44 1.16 -13.37
C LEU A 3 -0.97 -0.26 -13.69
N ALA A 4 -0.40 -0.98 -12.71
CA ALA A 4 0.07 -2.35 -12.92
C ALA A 4 -1.08 -3.30 -13.32
N THR A 5 -2.27 -3.13 -12.72
CA THR A 5 -3.47 -3.87 -13.11
C THR A 5 -3.88 -3.52 -14.54
N ALA A 6 -3.97 -2.23 -14.88
CA ALA A 6 -4.37 -1.79 -16.22
C ALA A 6 -3.40 -2.27 -17.33
N VAL A 7 -2.09 -2.26 -17.06
CA VAL A 7 -1.07 -2.77 -17.99
C VAL A 7 -1.16 -4.29 -18.11
N ALA A 8 -1.34 -5.00 -16.99
CA ALA A 8 -1.48 -6.46 -17.02
C ALA A 8 -2.74 -6.90 -17.78
N ASP A 9 -3.85 -6.16 -17.64
CA ASP A 9 -5.10 -6.40 -18.38
C ASP A 9 -4.90 -6.18 -19.90
N LEU A 10 -4.17 -5.13 -20.28
CA LEU A 10 -3.83 -4.87 -21.68
C LEU A 10 -2.97 -5.98 -22.28
N LEU A 11 -1.95 -6.44 -21.55
CA LEU A 11 -1.03 -7.48 -22.02
C LEU A 11 -1.72 -8.85 -22.14
N ARG A 12 -2.57 -9.22 -21.16
CA ARG A 12 -3.26 -10.50 -21.16
C ARG A 12 -4.44 -10.56 -22.12
N GLY A 13 -5.19 -9.46 -22.25
CA GLY A 13 -6.42 -9.38 -23.05
C GLY A 13 -6.25 -8.72 -24.43
N CYS A 14 -5.03 -8.51 -24.92
CA CYS A 14 -4.79 -7.68 -26.11
C CYS A 14 -5.60 -8.13 -27.35
N ALA A 15 -5.61 -9.44 -27.62
CA ALA A 15 -6.34 -9.99 -28.76
C ALA A 15 -7.86 -9.76 -28.62
N GLU A 16 -8.42 -10.07 -27.46
CA GLU A 16 -9.84 -9.90 -27.15
C GLU A 16 -10.26 -8.42 -27.20
N LEU A 17 -9.43 -7.54 -26.64
CA LEU A 17 -9.64 -6.10 -26.65
C LEU A 17 -9.54 -5.50 -28.06
N THR A 18 -8.73 -6.10 -28.94
CA THR A 18 -8.63 -5.71 -30.34
C THR A 18 -9.90 -6.10 -31.09
N VAL A 19 -10.37 -7.34 -30.92
CA VAL A 19 -11.60 -7.83 -31.53
C VAL A 19 -12.82 -7.05 -31.04
N ALA A 20 -12.87 -6.73 -29.75
CA ALA A 20 -13.95 -5.93 -29.16
C ALA A 20 -13.85 -4.41 -29.46
N GLY A 21 -12.83 -3.95 -30.19
CA GLY A 21 -12.60 -2.52 -30.47
C GLY A 21 -12.29 -1.67 -29.23
N ALA A 22 -12.02 -2.30 -28.09
CA ALA A 22 -11.87 -1.64 -26.79
C ALA A 22 -10.41 -1.31 -26.42
N LEU A 23 -9.43 -1.74 -27.24
CA LEU A 23 -8.01 -1.57 -26.97
C LEU A 23 -7.61 -0.10 -26.73
N ARG A 24 -8.13 0.83 -27.55
CA ARG A 24 -7.82 2.26 -27.44
C ARG A 24 -8.30 2.85 -26.10
N SER A 25 -9.58 2.62 -25.76
CA SER A 25 -10.16 3.07 -24.49
C SER A 25 -9.42 2.49 -23.26
N ARG A 26 -9.01 1.23 -23.32
CA ARG A 26 -8.22 0.58 -22.26
C ARG A 26 -6.81 1.17 -22.14
N THR A 27 -6.19 1.51 -23.27
CA THR A 27 -4.88 2.17 -23.31
C THR A 27 -4.95 3.59 -22.73
N GLU A 28 -6.01 4.35 -23.04
CA GLU A 28 -6.23 5.69 -22.48
C GLU A 28 -6.38 5.64 -20.95
N ARG A 29 -7.14 4.69 -20.41
CA ARG A 29 -7.21 4.48 -18.95
C ARG A 29 -5.87 4.13 -18.30
N ALA A 30 -5.03 3.35 -18.98
CA ALA A 30 -3.68 3.08 -18.48
C ALA A 30 -2.82 4.36 -18.46
N ARG A 31 -2.93 5.22 -19.49
CA ARG A 31 -2.24 6.52 -19.53
C ARG A 31 -2.74 7.49 -18.46
N GLU A 32 -4.04 7.51 -18.17
CA GLU A 32 -4.60 8.31 -17.07
C GLU A 32 -4.02 7.86 -15.73
N ALA A 33 -3.95 6.55 -15.48
CA ALA A 33 -3.35 5.99 -14.28
C ALA A 33 -1.85 6.31 -14.17
N ASP A 34 -1.13 6.30 -15.30
CA ASP A 34 0.29 6.67 -15.37
C ASP A 34 0.51 8.17 -15.11
N GLY A 35 -0.32 9.03 -15.69
CA GLY A 35 -0.29 10.48 -15.45
C GLY A 35 -0.59 10.83 -13.99
N ALA A 36 -1.56 10.13 -13.38
CA ALA A 36 -1.85 10.27 -11.95
C ALA A 36 -0.66 9.85 -11.08
N LEU A 37 -0.03 8.71 -11.37
CA LEU A 37 1.16 8.23 -10.65
C LEU A 37 2.33 9.20 -10.80
N THR A 38 2.57 9.70 -12.01
CA THR A 38 3.60 10.69 -12.32
C THR A 38 3.36 12.00 -11.57
N GLY A 39 2.11 12.46 -11.49
CA GLY A 39 1.73 13.64 -10.69
C GLY A 39 1.99 13.48 -9.19
N ILE A 40 1.76 12.28 -8.65
CA ILE A 40 2.07 11.97 -7.25
C ILE A 40 3.60 11.92 -7.04
N ALA A 41 4.32 11.22 -7.91
CA ALA A 41 5.76 11.09 -7.85
C ALA A 41 6.48 12.45 -7.97
N SER A 42 6.00 13.33 -8.86
CA SER A 42 6.58 14.67 -9.04
C SER A 42 6.36 15.57 -7.84
N ARG A 43 5.18 15.53 -7.21
CA ARG A 43 4.92 16.25 -5.96
C ARG A 43 5.80 15.76 -4.82
N GLN A 44 6.01 14.44 -4.72
CA GLN A 44 6.90 13.87 -3.72
C GLN A 44 8.37 14.24 -3.98
N ALA A 45 8.80 14.22 -5.24
CA ALA A 45 10.13 14.65 -5.64
C ALA A 45 10.35 16.14 -5.34
N ALA A 46 9.38 16.99 -5.66
CA ALA A 46 9.41 18.42 -5.36
C ALA A 46 9.51 18.69 -3.85
N ALA A 47 8.71 18.01 -3.03
CA ALA A 47 8.78 18.14 -1.57
C ALA A 47 10.16 17.71 -1.03
N THR A 48 10.73 16.63 -1.56
CA THR A 48 12.07 16.16 -1.18
C THR A 48 13.15 17.14 -1.60
N ALA A 49 13.08 17.64 -2.84
CA ALA A 49 14.04 18.60 -3.39
C ALA A 49 13.99 19.94 -2.65
N LEU A 50 12.80 20.44 -2.30
CA LEU A 50 12.63 21.65 -1.50
C LEU A 50 13.21 21.49 -0.10
N GLY A 51 12.96 20.36 0.57
CA GLY A 51 13.52 20.08 1.89
C GLY A 51 15.06 20.02 1.88
N ALA A 52 15.63 19.31 0.90
CA ALA A 52 17.07 19.23 0.73
C ALA A 52 17.68 20.60 0.36
N GLY A 53 17.07 21.31 -0.59
CA GLY A 53 17.53 22.62 -1.06
C GLY A 53 17.47 23.69 0.03
N LEU A 54 16.39 23.75 0.81
CA LEU A 54 16.28 24.67 1.94
C LEU A 54 17.33 24.35 3.02
N SER A 55 17.53 23.07 3.34
CA SER A 55 18.55 22.66 4.30
C SER A 55 19.96 23.06 3.84
N ALA A 56 20.27 22.86 2.55
CA ALA A 56 21.54 23.27 1.97
C ALA A 56 21.73 24.80 1.98
N LEU A 57 20.68 25.56 1.66
CA LEU A 57 20.71 27.02 1.72
C LEU A 57 20.96 27.54 3.15
N VAL A 58 20.23 27.01 4.13
CA VAL A 58 20.43 27.41 5.54
C VAL A 58 21.83 27.03 6.02
N CYS A 59 22.32 25.85 5.68
CA CYS A 59 23.70 25.44 6.00
C CYS A 59 24.72 26.42 5.39
N GLY A 60 24.62 26.68 4.09
CA GLY A 60 25.53 27.59 3.39
C GLY A 60 25.50 29.01 3.95
N LEU A 61 24.32 29.54 4.25
CA LEU A 61 24.17 30.86 4.89
C LEU A 61 24.76 30.89 6.31
N THR A 62 24.59 29.82 7.07
CA THR A 62 25.14 29.70 8.43
C THR A 62 26.67 29.66 8.39
N VAL A 63 27.24 28.88 7.49
CA VAL A 63 28.71 28.80 7.28
C VAL A 63 29.26 30.15 6.83
N ALA A 64 28.60 30.82 5.87
CA ALA A 64 29.01 32.13 5.39
C ALA A 64 28.95 33.20 6.50
N ALA A 65 27.87 33.23 7.28
CA ALA A 65 27.73 34.14 8.41
C ALA A 65 28.78 33.88 9.50
N ALA A 66 29.01 32.60 9.84
CA ALA A 66 30.04 32.20 10.80
C ALA A 66 31.45 32.62 10.34
N ALA A 67 31.74 32.47 9.05
CA ALA A 67 33.01 32.90 8.46
C ALA A 67 33.17 34.44 8.52
N LEU A 68 32.13 35.20 8.16
CA LEU A 68 32.18 36.67 8.21
C LEU A 68 32.45 37.19 9.62
N VAL A 69 31.73 36.67 10.62
CA VAL A 69 31.91 37.06 12.03
C VAL A 69 33.26 36.58 12.55
N GLY A 70 33.66 35.35 12.21
CA GLY A 70 34.93 34.77 12.62
C GLY A 70 36.14 35.55 12.08
N VAL A 71 36.13 35.95 10.81
CA VAL A 71 37.21 36.72 10.20
C VAL A 71 37.39 38.08 10.88
N GLN A 72 36.28 38.76 11.22
CA GLN A 72 36.36 40.03 11.96
C GLN A 72 36.95 39.83 13.36
N ALA A 73 36.55 38.78 14.06
CA ALA A 73 37.08 38.47 15.38
C ALA A 73 38.58 38.11 15.37
N VAL A 74 39.08 37.47 14.31
CA VAL A 74 40.52 37.24 14.12
C VAL A 74 41.27 38.55 13.87
N ARG A 75 40.72 39.45 13.04
CA ARG A 75 41.32 40.77 12.78
C ARG A 75 41.41 41.63 14.04
N GLU A 76 40.42 41.54 14.92
CA GLU A 76 40.39 42.22 16.22
C GLU A 76 41.24 41.53 17.31
N GLY A 77 41.90 40.41 17.00
CA GLY A 77 42.73 39.66 17.95
C GLY A 77 41.94 38.90 19.02
N ARG A 78 40.61 38.80 18.89
CA ARG A 78 39.73 38.06 19.81
C ARG A 78 39.71 36.55 19.58
N LEU A 79 40.10 36.12 18.38
CA LEU A 79 40.15 34.71 17.97
C LEU A 79 41.47 34.42 17.25
N ASP A 80 42.03 33.24 17.50
CA ASP A 80 43.17 32.73 16.74
C ASP A 80 42.71 32.12 15.39
N GLY A 81 43.61 32.08 14.40
CA GLY A 81 43.34 31.52 13.07
C GLY A 81 42.89 30.06 13.10
N VAL A 82 43.38 29.26 14.06
CA VAL A 82 42.93 27.87 14.23
C VAL A 82 41.48 27.81 14.72
N SER A 83 41.09 28.72 15.60
CA SER A 83 39.74 28.78 16.16
C SER A 83 38.71 29.19 15.10
N LEU A 84 39.11 29.98 14.09
CA LEU A 84 38.27 30.30 12.94
C LEU A 84 37.84 29.03 12.18
N ALA A 85 38.75 28.07 11.98
CA ALA A 85 38.42 26.81 11.32
C ALA A 85 37.33 26.05 12.08
N VAL A 86 37.41 26.01 13.42
CA VAL A 86 36.39 25.38 14.26
C VAL A 86 35.04 26.09 14.10
N VAL A 87 35.00 27.42 14.10
CA VAL A 87 33.77 28.20 13.93
C VAL A 87 33.10 27.95 12.58
N VAL A 88 33.89 27.75 11.51
CA VAL A 88 33.36 27.50 10.16
C VAL A 88 32.97 26.03 9.95
N LEU A 89 33.72 25.08 10.51
CA LEU A 89 33.47 23.65 10.37
C LEU A 89 32.33 23.14 11.27
N THR A 90 32.09 23.78 12.42
CA THR A 90 31.06 23.35 13.37
C THR A 90 29.64 23.33 12.75
N PRO A 91 29.18 24.40 12.07
CA PRO A 91 27.89 24.37 11.38
C PRO A 91 27.82 23.27 10.32
N LEU A 92 28.88 23.08 9.54
CA LEU A 92 28.93 22.05 8.50
C LEU A 92 28.69 20.66 9.09
N ALA A 93 29.44 20.30 10.13
CA ALA A 93 29.29 19.02 10.83
C ALA A 93 27.92 18.86 11.51
N ALA A 94 27.38 19.94 12.09
CA ALA A 94 26.06 19.92 12.70
C ALA A 94 24.95 19.69 11.66
N PHE A 95 25.07 20.27 10.47
CA PHE A 95 24.11 20.06 9.38
C PHE A 95 24.17 18.66 8.79
N GLU A 96 25.36 18.06 8.67
CA GLU A 96 25.51 16.66 8.24
C GLU A 96 24.67 15.70 9.09
N ALA A 97 24.64 15.90 10.41
CA ALA A 97 23.85 15.07 11.33
C ALA A 97 22.33 15.11 11.08
N VAL A 98 21.82 16.18 10.46
CA VAL A 98 20.38 16.37 10.22
C VAL A 98 19.95 16.20 8.76
N THR A 99 20.90 16.02 7.83
CA THR A 99 20.62 15.82 6.39
C THR A 99 19.63 14.69 6.09
N GLY A 100 19.61 13.65 6.92
CA GLY A 100 18.72 12.49 6.76
C GLY A 100 17.28 12.69 7.24
N LEU A 101 17.00 13.75 8.03
CA LEU A 101 15.67 13.96 8.64
C LEU A 101 14.53 14.09 7.62
N PRO A 102 14.66 14.82 6.50
CA PRO A 102 13.59 14.93 5.51
C PRO A 102 13.18 13.57 4.92
N LEU A 103 14.16 12.71 4.64
CA LEU A 103 13.90 11.34 4.16
C LEU A 103 13.28 10.48 5.26
N ALA A 104 13.76 10.57 6.50
CA ALA A 104 13.21 9.82 7.63
C ALA A 104 11.72 10.13 7.85
N VAL A 105 11.30 11.40 7.73
CA VAL A 105 9.87 11.78 7.80
C VAL A 105 9.04 11.13 6.69
N GLN A 106 9.58 11.06 5.46
CA GLN A 106 8.89 10.37 4.36
C GLN A 106 8.76 8.87 4.60
N TYR A 107 9.82 8.22 5.08
CA TYR A 107 9.79 6.80 5.44
C TYR A 107 8.76 6.53 6.53
N ARG A 108 8.69 7.39 7.55
CA ARG A 108 7.70 7.26 8.63
C ARG A 108 6.26 7.24 8.10
N GLN A 109 5.92 8.14 7.17
CA GLN A 109 4.58 8.17 6.57
C GLN A 109 4.28 6.91 5.75
N ARG A 110 5.27 6.43 4.98
CA ARG A 110 5.13 5.19 4.21
C ARG A 110 4.91 3.98 5.12
N VAL A 111 5.72 3.85 6.17
CA VAL A 111 5.62 2.75 7.14
C VAL A 111 4.28 2.78 7.86
N LYS A 112 3.78 3.96 8.22
CA LYS A 112 2.46 4.11 8.85
C LYS A 112 1.35 3.50 7.99
N HIS A 113 1.28 3.85 6.70
CA HIS A 113 0.26 3.29 5.80
C HIS A 113 0.43 1.78 5.55
N SER A 114 1.68 1.29 5.49
CA SER A 114 1.93 -0.14 5.44
C SER A 114 1.44 -0.84 6.70
N ALA A 115 1.65 -0.25 7.87
CA ALA A 115 1.19 -0.80 9.14
C ALA A 115 -0.34 -0.83 9.23
N GLU A 116 -1.04 0.23 8.81
CA GLU A 116 -2.51 0.28 8.75
C GLU A 116 -3.10 -0.92 8.02
N ARG A 117 -2.54 -1.30 6.86
CA ARG A 117 -2.97 -2.46 6.08
C ARG A 117 -2.68 -3.80 6.77
N VAL A 118 -1.60 -3.89 7.53
CA VAL A 118 -1.27 -5.10 8.30
C VAL A 118 -2.27 -5.25 9.46
N PHE A 119 -2.54 -4.16 10.17
CA PHE A 119 -3.52 -4.15 11.25
C PHE A 119 -4.94 -4.43 10.75
N GLU A 120 -5.32 -3.92 9.56
CA GLU A 120 -6.62 -4.27 8.94
C GLU A 120 -6.82 -5.78 8.80
N VAL A 121 -5.77 -6.53 8.46
CA VAL A 121 -5.82 -8.01 8.35
C VAL A 121 -5.80 -8.68 9.72
N LEU A 122 -4.98 -8.19 10.65
CA LEU A 122 -4.87 -8.76 12.00
C LEU A 122 -6.13 -8.55 12.83
N ASP A 123 -6.77 -7.39 12.68
CA ASP A 123 -7.98 -7.00 13.41
C ASP A 123 -9.26 -7.45 12.69
N ALA A 124 -9.13 -8.08 11.51
CA ALA A 124 -10.28 -8.59 10.77
C ALA A 124 -11.01 -9.67 11.60
N PRO A 125 -12.35 -9.57 11.74
CA PRO A 125 -13.10 -10.60 12.46
C PRO A 125 -13.00 -11.94 11.73
N VAL A 126 -12.80 -13.02 12.48
CA VAL A 126 -12.77 -14.37 11.92
C VAL A 126 -14.12 -14.65 11.23
N PRO A 127 -14.14 -15.05 9.94
CA PRO A 127 -15.38 -15.25 9.18
C PRO A 127 -16.29 -16.32 9.77
N VAL A 128 -15.70 -17.33 10.41
CA VAL A 128 -16.40 -18.45 11.07
C VAL A 128 -15.92 -18.52 12.50
N ARG A 129 -16.85 -18.37 13.45
CA ARG A 129 -16.55 -18.58 14.87
C ARG A 129 -16.71 -20.06 15.18
N GLU A 130 -15.64 -20.68 15.65
CA GLU A 130 -15.73 -22.02 16.20
C GLU A 130 -16.60 -22.01 17.47
N PRO A 131 -17.40 -23.07 17.70
CA PRO A 131 -18.17 -23.20 18.93
C PRO A 131 -17.22 -23.32 20.14
N ARG A 132 -17.62 -22.74 21.29
CA ARG A 132 -16.80 -22.77 22.54
C ARG A 132 -16.50 -24.20 23.03
N THR A 133 -17.38 -25.14 22.68
CA THR A 133 -17.22 -26.56 22.98
C THR A 133 -17.43 -27.32 21.68
N PRO A 134 -16.34 -27.75 20.99
CA PRO A 134 -16.45 -28.54 19.78
C PRO A 134 -17.14 -29.87 20.07
N ALA A 135 -18.13 -30.25 19.26
CA ALA A 135 -18.71 -31.58 19.31
C ALA A 135 -17.72 -32.59 18.71
N ALA A 136 -17.67 -33.80 19.26
CA ALA A 136 -16.93 -34.88 18.62
C ALA A 136 -17.54 -35.19 17.25
N PRO A 137 -16.72 -35.45 16.21
CA PRO A 137 -17.25 -35.84 14.92
C PRO A 137 -18.02 -37.16 15.06
N PRO A 138 -19.13 -37.34 14.31
CA PRO A 138 -19.90 -38.58 14.33
C PRO A 138 -19.01 -39.77 13.90
N VAL A 139 -19.19 -40.92 14.56
CA VAL A 139 -18.43 -42.14 14.31
C VAL A 139 -19.22 -43.05 13.38
N GLY A 140 -18.62 -43.44 12.24
CA GLY A 140 -19.22 -44.33 11.25
C GLY A 140 -19.92 -43.61 10.09
N PRO A 141 -20.58 -44.33 9.16
CA PRO A 141 -21.34 -43.73 8.08
C PRO A 141 -22.59 -43.04 8.63
N PHE A 142 -22.81 -41.77 8.28
CA PHE A 142 -23.98 -41.00 8.69
C PHE A 142 -24.67 -40.37 7.48
N PRO A 143 -26.00 -40.17 7.54
CA PRO A 143 -26.70 -39.41 6.51
C PRO A 143 -26.34 -37.93 6.58
N LEU A 144 -26.24 -37.26 5.44
CA LEU A 144 -26.12 -35.81 5.33
C LEU A 144 -27.48 -35.23 4.99
N GLU A 145 -28.01 -34.36 5.83
CA GLU A 145 -29.27 -33.65 5.60
C GLU A 145 -29.02 -32.15 5.47
N LEU A 146 -29.50 -31.58 4.37
CA LEU A 146 -29.63 -30.14 4.14
C LEU A 146 -31.12 -29.82 4.17
N SER A 147 -31.53 -28.89 5.03
CA SER A 147 -32.93 -28.52 5.22
C SER A 147 -33.11 -27.01 5.15
N GLY A 148 -33.86 -26.55 4.15
CA GLY A 148 -34.17 -25.14 3.94
C GLY A 148 -32.96 -24.24 3.63
N LEU A 149 -31.87 -24.81 3.09
CA LEU A 149 -30.61 -24.10 2.88
C LEU A 149 -30.80 -22.92 1.92
N SER A 150 -30.47 -21.72 2.41
CA SER A 150 -30.45 -20.51 1.61
C SER A 150 -29.07 -19.86 1.73
N ALA A 151 -28.48 -19.52 0.59
CA ALA A 151 -27.13 -18.97 0.54
C ALA A 151 -27.07 -17.76 -0.40
N ARG A 152 -26.34 -16.73 0.00
CA ARG A 152 -26.12 -15.51 -0.79
C ARG A 152 -24.67 -15.08 -0.63
N TYR A 153 -24.00 -14.84 -1.75
CA TYR A 153 -22.64 -14.30 -1.73
C TYR A 153 -22.64 -12.84 -1.27
N ALA A 154 -21.59 -12.45 -0.54
CA ALA A 154 -21.42 -11.06 -0.11
C ALA A 154 -21.40 -10.14 -1.34
N GLY A 155 -22.19 -9.05 -1.27
CA GLY A 155 -22.32 -8.09 -2.37
C GLY A 155 -23.28 -8.48 -3.50
N GLN A 156 -23.93 -9.64 -3.45
CA GLN A 156 -24.99 -10.00 -4.39
C GLN A 156 -26.37 -9.72 -3.80
N GLU A 157 -27.28 -9.18 -4.62
CA GLU A 157 -28.68 -8.97 -4.24
C GLU A 157 -29.50 -10.27 -4.32
N ARG A 158 -29.22 -11.11 -5.32
CA ARG A 158 -29.94 -12.36 -5.55
C ARG A 158 -29.33 -13.51 -4.75
N PRO A 159 -30.13 -14.33 -4.05
CA PRO A 159 -29.64 -15.54 -3.40
C PRO A 159 -29.17 -16.57 -4.45
N ALA A 160 -28.05 -17.24 -4.17
CA ALA A 160 -27.51 -18.33 -4.97
C ALA A 160 -28.30 -19.64 -4.76
N LEU A 161 -28.80 -19.85 -3.53
CA LEU A 161 -29.69 -20.96 -3.16
C LEU A 161 -30.82 -20.40 -2.30
N THR A 162 -32.05 -20.91 -2.50
CA THR A 162 -33.22 -20.52 -1.72
C THR A 162 -33.99 -21.78 -1.32
N GLY A 163 -34.06 -22.06 -0.02
CA GLY A 163 -34.85 -23.17 0.52
C GLY A 163 -34.45 -24.56 0.04
N PHE A 164 -33.17 -24.78 -0.29
CA PHE A 164 -32.69 -26.06 -0.84
C PHE A 164 -32.70 -27.16 0.22
N GLY A 165 -33.28 -28.32 -0.13
CA GLY A 165 -33.32 -29.52 0.71
C GLY A 165 -32.67 -30.71 0.01
N LEU A 166 -31.86 -31.49 0.73
CA LEU A 166 -31.22 -32.70 0.23
C LEU A 166 -30.93 -33.66 1.39
N THR A 167 -31.29 -34.92 1.23
CA THR A 167 -30.89 -36.00 2.14
C THR A 167 -30.04 -37.00 1.38
N LEU A 168 -28.80 -37.21 1.82
CA LEU A 168 -27.85 -38.18 1.28
C LEU A 168 -27.60 -39.28 2.30
N GLU A 169 -28.14 -40.46 2.04
CA GLU A 169 -27.95 -41.64 2.89
C GLU A 169 -26.53 -42.21 2.81
N ALA A 170 -26.11 -42.90 3.87
CA ALA A 170 -24.81 -43.57 3.93
C ALA A 170 -24.62 -44.54 2.75
N GLY A 171 -23.47 -44.42 2.06
CA GLY A 171 -23.13 -45.25 0.90
C GLY A 171 -23.84 -44.89 -0.40
N ARG A 172 -24.73 -43.90 -0.41
CA ARG A 172 -25.33 -43.35 -1.64
C ARG A 172 -24.42 -42.30 -2.25
N ARG A 173 -24.62 -42.04 -3.54
CA ARG A 173 -23.97 -40.97 -4.31
C ARG A 173 -25.04 -40.16 -5.00
N VAL A 174 -24.93 -38.84 -4.94
CA VAL A 174 -25.81 -37.90 -5.63
C VAL A 174 -24.97 -37.11 -6.62
N ALA A 175 -25.46 -36.97 -7.85
CA ALA A 175 -24.88 -36.10 -8.86
C ALA A 175 -25.68 -34.79 -8.91
N VAL A 176 -24.99 -33.67 -8.72
CA VAL A 176 -25.61 -32.34 -8.84
C VAL A 176 -25.47 -31.87 -10.28
N VAL A 177 -26.60 -31.76 -10.99
CA VAL A 177 -26.65 -31.38 -12.42
C VAL A 177 -27.54 -30.16 -12.64
N GLY A 178 -27.24 -29.34 -13.64
CA GLY A 178 -27.98 -28.10 -13.91
C GLY A 178 -27.21 -27.10 -14.78
N ALA A 179 -27.91 -26.08 -15.27
CA ALA A 179 -27.36 -25.03 -16.12
C ALA A 179 -26.26 -24.21 -15.43
N SER A 180 -25.43 -23.50 -16.21
CA SER A 180 -24.44 -22.58 -15.64
C SER A 180 -25.13 -21.51 -14.80
N GLY A 181 -24.59 -21.22 -13.61
CA GLY A 181 -25.16 -20.25 -12.66
C GLY A 181 -26.32 -20.75 -11.80
N SER A 182 -26.69 -22.03 -11.84
CA SER A 182 -27.83 -22.58 -11.07
C SER A 182 -27.54 -22.85 -9.57
N GLY A 183 -26.37 -22.44 -9.06
CA GLY A 183 -26.01 -22.63 -7.64
C GLY A 183 -25.55 -24.05 -7.24
N LYS A 184 -25.08 -24.86 -8.21
CA LYS A 184 -24.37 -26.12 -7.94
C LYS A 184 -22.98 -25.85 -7.40
#